data_AF-A0AAW3F7F1-F1
#
_entry.id   AF-A0AAW3F7F1-F1
#
_cell.length_a   1.000
_cell.length_b   1.000
_cell.length_c   1.000
_cell.angle_alpha   90.00
_cell.angle_beta   90.00
_cell.angle_gamma   90.00
#
_symmetry.space_group_name_H-M   'P 1'
#
loop_
_entity.id
_entity.type
_entity.pdbx_description
1 polymer ?
#
loop_
_entity_poly.entity_id
_entity_poly.type
_entity_poly.pdbx_seq_one_letter_code
_entity_poly.pdbx_strand_id
1 'polypeptide(L)'
;MDREQRNEESRRWIQAASQTPEAQALVALGWQVVSPYGYSHASGWTIERCKIDGEWRTLLWKGRHIYDRFPSPEAAAVHHASLAPDFI
;
A
#
# COMPACT_ATOMS: atom_id res chain seq x y z
N MET A 1 -11.01 26.31 5.18
CA MET A 1 -9.95 25.28 5.09
C MET A 1 -9.19 25.47 3.80
N ASP A 2 -8.00 26.05 3.90
CA ASP A 2 -7.08 26.31 2.79
C ASP A 2 -6.52 25.03 2.16
N ARG A 3 -6.39 25.04 0.84
CA ARG A 3 -5.91 23.91 0.05
C ARG A 3 -4.46 23.53 0.38
N GLU A 4 -3.65 24.49 0.80
CA GLU A 4 -2.28 24.27 1.25
C GLU A 4 -2.20 23.51 2.57
N GLN A 5 -3.10 23.82 3.52
CA GLN A 5 -3.14 23.17 4.82
C GLN A 5 -3.43 21.67 4.68
N ARG A 6 -4.39 21.30 3.81
CA ARG A 6 -4.65 19.89 3.46
C ARG A 6 -3.45 19.18 2.83
N ASN A 7 -2.63 19.89 2.04
CA ASN A 7 -1.46 19.31 1.39
C ASN A 7 -0.32 19.08 2.39
N GLU A 8 -0.11 20.00 3.33
CA GLU A 8 0.88 19.84 4.41
C GLU A 8 0.49 18.75 5.40
N GLU A 9 -0.79 18.69 5.78
CA GLU A 9 -1.32 17.60 6.59
C GLU A 9 -1.13 16.27 5.86
N SER A 10 -1.50 16.17 4.58
CA SER A 10 -1.28 14.96 3.79
C SER A 10 0.19 14.52 3.78
N ARG A 11 1.14 15.46 3.63
CA ARG A 11 2.59 15.15 3.65
C ARG A 11 3.07 14.64 5.01
N ARG A 12 2.64 15.29 6.10
CA ARG A 12 2.99 14.86 7.47
C ARG A 12 2.44 13.47 7.77
N TRP A 13 1.27 13.15 7.25
CA TRP A 13 0.61 11.87 7.50
C TRP A 13 1.22 10.75 6.66
N ILE A 14 1.65 11.03 5.43
CA ILE A 14 2.43 10.08 4.63
C ILE A 14 3.80 9.83 5.28
N GLN A 15 4.48 10.86 5.79
CA GLN A 15 5.74 10.67 6.53
C GLN A 15 5.54 9.84 7.79
N ALA A 16 4.52 10.12 8.60
CA ALA A 16 4.22 9.33 9.79
C ALA A 16 3.87 7.88 9.45
N ALA A 17 3.09 7.65 8.39
CA ALA A 17 2.77 6.30 7.92
C ALA A 17 4.02 5.52 7.46
N SER A 18 4.95 6.19 6.78
CA SER A 18 6.21 5.59 6.32
C SER A 18 7.14 5.18 7.46
N GLN A 19 6.95 5.71 8.67
CA GLN A 19 7.74 5.34 9.85
C GLN A 19 7.27 4.07 10.53
N THR A 20 6.14 3.49 10.12
CA THR A 20 5.69 2.21 10.67
C THR A 20 6.59 1.06 10.19
N PRO A 21 6.83 0.02 11.02
CA PRO A 21 7.59 -1.15 10.61
C PRO A 21 7.01 -1.83 9.36
N GLU A 22 5.67 -1.89 9.27
CA GLU A 22 4.94 -2.41 8.10
C GLU A 22 5.32 -1.61 6.84
N ALA A 23 5.24 -0.28 6.88
CA ALA A 23 5.58 0.54 5.73
C ALA A 23 7.06 0.42 5.33
N GLN A 24 7.97 0.31 6.30
CA GLN A 24 9.39 0.11 6.02
C GLN A 24 9.66 -1.24 5.34
N ALA A 25 8.98 -2.31 5.78
CA ALA A 25 9.07 -3.62 5.14
C ALA A 25 8.56 -3.58 3.70
N LEU A 26 7.44 -2.90 3.45
CA LEU A 26 6.92 -2.71 2.09
C LEU A 26 7.84 -1.87 1.21
N VAL A 27 8.42 -0.80 1.75
CA VAL A 27 9.41 0.02 1.04
C VAL A 27 10.65 -0.80 0.66
N ALA A 28 11.13 -1.67 1.55
CA ALA A 28 12.23 -2.59 1.25
C ALA A 28 11.89 -3.60 0.13
N LEU A 29 10.61 -3.92 -0.05
CA LEU A 29 10.07 -4.75 -1.14
C LEU A 29 9.76 -3.93 -2.42
N GLY A 30 10.14 -2.65 -2.49
CA GLY A 30 9.94 -1.80 -3.67
C GLY A 30 8.60 -1.07 -3.73
N TRP A 31 7.81 -1.08 -2.65
CA TRP A 31 6.52 -0.38 -2.59
C TRP A 31 6.67 1.07 -2.14
N GLN A 32 5.86 1.95 -2.69
CA GLN A 32 5.78 3.35 -2.32
C GLN A 32 4.55 3.61 -1.47
N VAL A 33 4.73 4.24 -0.32
CA VAL A 33 3.62 4.72 0.51
C VAL A 33 2.92 5.89 -0.18
N VAL A 34 1.64 5.73 -0.50
CA VAL A 34 0.81 6.78 -1.13
C VAL A 34 -0.28 7.29 -0.19
N SER A 35 -0.64 6.50 0.83
CA SER A 35 -1.55 6.90 1.90
C SER A 35 -1.25 6.10 3.18
N PRO A 36 -1.85 6.45 4.34
CA PRO A 36 -1.66 5.70 5.58
C PRO A 36 -2.04 4.23 5.52
N TYR A 37 -2.85 3.85 4.53
CA TYR A 37 -3.37 2.50 4.34
C TYR A 37 -3.05 1.96 2.96
N GLY A 38 -2.35 2.73 2.12
CA GLY A 38 -2.25 2.50 0.68
C GLY A 38 -0.81 2.56 0.20
N TYR A 39 -0.45 1.58 -0.62
CA TYR A 39 0.88 1.42 -1.20
C TYR A 39 0.76 1.18 -2.70
N SER A 40 1.69 1.74 -3.47
CA SER A 40 1.75 1.57 -4.92
C SER A 40 3.09 0.99 -5.34
N HIS A 41 3.12 0.18 -6.39
CA HIS A 41 4.33 -0.42 -6.93
C HIS A 41 4.51 -0.01 -8.40
N ALA A 42 5.76 0.17 -8.84
CA ALA A 42 6.09 0.65 -10.18
C ALA A 42 5.53 -0.25 -11.32
N SER A 43 5.33 -1.55 -11.05
CA SER A 43 4.71 -2.49 -12.00
C SER A 43 3.18 -2.39 -12.11
N GLY A 44 2.58 -1.34 -11.54
CA GLY A 44 1.15 -1.03 -11.64
C GLY A 44 0.26 -1.75 -10.62
N TRP A 45 0.87 -2.31 -9.58
CA TRP A 45 0.16 -2.92 -8.46
C TRP A 45 -0.08 -1.92 -7.35
N THR A 46 -1.12 -2.17 -6.56
CA THR A 46 -1.46 -1.33 -5.43
C THR A 46 -2.03 -2.21 -4.33
N ILE A 47 -1.64 -1.90 -3.10
CA ILE A 47 -2.12 -2.53 -1.88
C ILE A 47 -2.91 -1.47 -1.11
N GLU A 48 -4.11 -1.82 -0.65
CA GLU A 48 -4.89 -0.95 0.22
C GLU A 48 -5.46 -1.73 1.41
N ARG A 49 -5.36 -1.16 2.62
CA ARG A 49 -6.07 -1.65 3.81
C ARG A 49 -7.42 -0.96 3.89
N CYS A 50 -8.48 -1.75 3.82
CA CYS A 50 -9.85 -1.29 3.95
C CYS A 50 -10.59 -2.10 5.02
N LYS A 51 -11.58 -1.48 5.66
CA LYS A 51 -12.44 -2.15 6.62
C LYS A 51 -13.67 -2.69 5.89
N ILE A 52 -13.79 -4.01 5.78
CA ILE A 52 -14.92 -4.70 5.13
C ILE A 52 -15.67 -5.46 6.22
N ASP A 53 -16.98 -5.20 6.37
CA ASP A 53 -17.84 -5.83 7.38
C ASP A 53 -17.31 -5.72 8.82
N GLY A 54 -16.58 -4.64 9.13
CA GLY A 54 -15.99 -4.41 10.45
C GLY A 54 -14.61 -5.04 10.64
N GLU A 55 -14.14 -5.86 9.71
CA GLU A 55 -12.81 -6.47 9.74
C GLU A 55 -11.82 -5.70 8.87
N TRP A 56 -10.59 -5.54 9.36
CA TRP A 56 -9.49 -5.02 8.55
C TRP A 56 -9.07 -6.08 7.54
N ARG A 57 -9.10 -5.72 6.25
CA ARG A 57 -8.60 -6.55 5.16
C ARG A 57 -7.67 -5.75 4.27
N THR A 58 -6.69 -6.43 3.71
CA THR A 58 -5.80 -5.87 2.71
C THR A 58 -6.27 -6.33 1.34
N LEU A 59 -6.44 -5.41 0.42
CA LEU A 59 -6.71 -5.70 -0.99
C LEU A 59 -5.43 -5.53 -1.78
N LEU A 60 -5.15 -6.49 -2.65
CA LEU A 60 -4.15 -6.36 -3.70
C LEU A 60 -4.88 -6.22 -5.03
N TRP A 61 -4.54 -5.19 -5.80
CA TRP A 61 -5.13 -4.99 -7.11
C TRP A 61 -4.10 -4.50 -8.13
N LYS A 62 -4.41 -4.72 -9.41
CA LYS A 62 -3.62 -4.22 -10.54
C LYS A 62 -4.53 -3.40 -11.45
N GLY A 63 -4.25 -2.12 -11.59
CA GLY A 63 -5.13 -1.19 -12.31
C GLY A 63 -6.55 -1.18 -11.72
N ARG A 64 -7.54 -1.68 -12.48
CA ARG A 64 -8.97 -1.71 -12.10
C ARG A 64 -9.44 -3.08 -11.60
N HIS A 65 -8.55 -4.05 -11.49
CA HIS A 65 -8.89 -5.43 -11.14
C HIS A 65 -8.37 -5.79 -9.76
N ILE A 66 -9.30 -6.13 -8.85
CA ILE A 66 -8.95 -6.75 -7.57
C ILE A 66 -8.40 -8.13 -7.86
N TYR A 67 -7.17 -8.36 -7.42
CA TYR A 67 -6.50 -9.64 -7.58
C TYR A 67 -6.93 -10.59 -6.48
N ASP A 68 -6.66 -10.22 -5.22
CA ASP A 68 -7.08 -11.01 -4.06
C ASP A 68 -7.07 -10.18 -2.77
N ARG A 69 -7.49 -10.81 -1.67
CA ARG A 69 -7.56 -10.25 -0.33
C ARG A 69 -6.58 -10.97 0.59
N PHE A 70 -5.82 -10.19 1.35
CA PHE A 70 -4.78 -10.66 2.24
C PHE A 70 -5.05 -10.21 3.69
N PRO A 71 -4.54 -10.96 4.68
CA PRO A 71 -4.65 -10.56 6.09
C PRO A 71 -3.77 -9.36 6.43
N SER A 72 -2.71 -9.09 5.66
CA SER A 72 -1.79 -7.96 5.88
C SER A 72 -1.18 -7.44 4.56
N PRO A 73 -0.73 -6.17 4.51
CA PRO A 73 0.03 -5.62 3.39
C PRO A 73 1.30 -6.40 3.07
N GLU A 74 2.00 -6.90 4.09
CA GLU A 74 3.20 -7.71 3.90
C GLU A 74 2.88 -9.01 3.16
N ALA A 75 1.80 -9.70 3.53
CA ALA A 75 1.38 -10.92 2.85
C ALA A 75 1.02 -10.65 1.37
N ALA A 76 0.35 -9.52 1.10
CA ALA A 76 0.06 -9.09 -0.27
C ALA A 76 1.34 -8.78 -1.07
N ALA A 77 2.32 -8.12 -0.45
CA ALA A 77 3.60 -7.78 -1.08
C ALA A 77 4.44 -9.03 -1.39
N VAL A 78 4.50 -9.99 -0.47
CA VAL A 78 5.17 -11.29 -0.69
C VAL A 78 4.50 -12.07 -1.81
N HIS A 79 3.17 -12.07 -1.87
CA HIS A 79 2.44 -12.72 -2.95
C HIS A 79 2.66 -12.00 -4.29
N HIS A 80 2.70 -10.67 -4.32
CA HIS A 80 3.07 -9.93 -5.52
C HIS A 80 4.48 -10.31 -6.00
N ALA A 81 5.46 -10.43 -5.10
CA ALA A 81 6.82 -10.85 -5.46
C ALA A 81 6.88 -12.26 -6.06
N SER A 82 5.97 -13.17 -5.69
CA SER A 82 5.90 -14.50 -6.31
C SER A 82 5.16 -14.51 -7.66
N LEU A 83 4.26 -13.55 -7.90
CA LEU A 83 3.52 -13.37 -9.15
C LEU A 83 4.30 -12.60 -10.22
N ALA A 84 5.20 -11.73 -9.77
CA ALA A 84 6.13 -11.00 -10.61
C ALA A 84 7.55 -11.51 -10.35
N PRO A 85 7.89 -12.77 -10.73
CA PRO A 85 9.28 -13.09 -10.97
C PRO A 85 9.66 -12.21 -12.16
N ASP A 86 10.28 -11.06 -11.90
CA ASP A 86 10.81 -10.23 -12.97
C ASP A 86 11.63 -11.14 -13.87
N PHE A 87 11.25 -11.11 -15.15
CA PHE A 87 12.05 -11.59 -16.26
C PHE A 87 13.44 -10.99 -16.10
N ILE A 88 14.39 -11.79 -15.60
CA ILE A 88 15.82 -11.58 -15.82
C ILE A 88 16.14 -12.12 -17.21
#